data_AF-A0A974ND91-F1
#
_entry.id   AF-A0A974ND91-F1
#
_cell.length_a   1.000
_cell.length_b   1.000
_cell.length_c   1.000
_cell.angle_alpha   90.00
_cell.angle_beta   90.00
_cell.angle_gamma   90.00
#
_symmetry.space_group_name_H-M   'P 1'
#
loop_
_entity.id
_entity.type
_entity.pdbx_description
1 polymer ?
#
loop_
_entity_poly.entity_id
_entity_poly.type
_entity_poly.pdbx_seq_one_letter_code
_entity_poly.pdbx_strand_id
1 'polypeptide(L)'
;MKLVSYSLLIIMALLVDCSHSSSHTKLPQSPCGDFLAMFNHKPKALVFQSCEVKYDRQAKPAIASYKVSGEQAAVIEQFLT
;
A
#
# COMPACT_ATOMS: atom_id res chain seq x y z
N MET A 1 -23.27 -34.65 41.49
CA MET A 1 -23.52 -33.55 40.53
C MET A 1 -22.35 -32.54 40.51
N LYS A 2 -21.10 -32.99 40.34
CA LYS A 2 -19.90 -32.12 40.25
C LYS A 2 -19.31 -32.05 38.82
N LEU A 3 -19.82 -32.87 37.91
CA LEU A 3 -19.35 -32.99 36.52
C LEU A 3 -19.76 -31.78 35.66
N VAL A 4 -20.95 -31.21 35.89
CA VAL A 4 -21.46 -30.06 35.11
C VAL A 4 -20.71 -28.75 35.40
N SER A 5 -20.17 -28.59 36.62
CA SER A 5 -19.41 -27.40 37.01
C SER A 5 -17.98 -27.42 36.46
N TYR A 6 -17.40 -28.60 36.23
CA TYR A 6 -16.05 -28.73 35.68
C TYR A 6 -16.05 -28.55 34.16
N SER A 7 -17.12 -28.97 33.48
CA SER A 7 -17.27 -28.81 32.03
C SER A 7 -17.46 -27.35 31.60
N LEU A 8 -18.05 -26.49 32.45
CA LEU A 8 -18.19 -25.05 32.17
C LEU A 8 -16.87 -24.27 32.29
N LEU A 9 -15.97 -24.69 33.20
CA LEU A 9 -14.67 -24.04 33.40
C LEU A 9 -13.67 -24.33 32.27
N ILE A 10 -13.80 -25.48 31.59
CA ILE A 10 -12.91 -25.87 30.49
C ILE A 10 -13.20 -25.07 29.21
N ILE A 11 -14.45 -24.64 28.99
CA ILE A 11 -14.85 -23.92 27.76
C ILE A 11 -14.31 -22.47 27.75
N MET A 12 -14.17 -21.83 28.92
CA MET A 12 -13.61 -20.47 29.02
C MET A 12 -12.09 -20.39 28.83
N ALA A 13 -11.37 -21.51 28.91
CA ALA A 13 -9.91 -21.55 28.75
C ALA A 13 -9.44 -21.76 27.30
N LEU A 14 -10.34 -22.08 26.36
CA LEU A 14 -10.01 -22.36 24.95
C LEU A 14 -10.22 -21.16 24.00
N LEU A 15 -10.62 -19.99 24.51
CA LEU A 15 -10.95 -18.81 23.70
C LEU A 15 -10.01 -17.59 23.90
N VAL A 16 -8.83 -17.83 24.45
CA VAL A 16 -7.76 -16.82 24.62
C VAL A 16 -6.48 -17.57 24.23
N ASP A 17 -5.91 -17.45 23.03
CA ASP A 17 -5.35 -16.23 22.43
C ASP A 17 -5.36 -16.28 20.89
N CYS A 18 -6.30 -15.56 20.24
CA CYS A 18 -6.05 -15.05 18.89
C CYS A 18 -5.19 -13.78 19.01
N SER A 19 -3.95 -13.95 19.51
CA SER A 19 -2.93 -12.92 19.41
C SER A 19 -2.62 -12.72 17.93
N HIS A 20 -3.27 -11.72 17.33
CA HIS A 20 -2.85 -11.15 16.06
C HIS A 20 -1.40 -10.68 16.22
N SER A 21 -0.46 -11.56 15.86
CA SER A 21 0.88 -11.10 15.49
C SER A 21 0.69 -10.28 14.22
N SER A 22 0.45 -8.98 14.39
CA SER A 22 0.62 -7.99 13.34
C SER A 22 2.09 -8.01 12.97
N SER A 23 2.48 -8.97 12.13
CA SER A 23 3.75 -8.93 11.44
C SER A 23 3.70 -7.67 10.59
N HIS A 24 4.26 -6.58 11.10
CA HIS A 24 4.66 -5.45 10.28
C HIS A 24 5.77 -5.97 9.38
N THR A 25 5.38 -6.69 8.32
CA THR A 25 6.19 -6.81 7.13
C THR A 25 6.46 -5.39 6.72
N LYS A 26 7.66 -4.86 6.99
CA LYS A 26 8.13 -3.64 6.35
C LYS A 26 8.01 -3.94 4.86
N LEU A 27 6.94 -3.45 4.22
CA LEU A 27 6.93 -3.35 2.77
C LEU A 27 8.26 -2.67 2.42
N PRO A 28 9.01 -3.17 1.44
CA PRO A 28 10.17 -2.44 0.96
C PRO A 28 9.70 -1.02 0.71
N GLN A 29 10.34 -0.04 1.38
CA GLN A 29 10.09 1.37 1.08
C GLN A 29 10.41 1.50 -0.40
N SER A 30 9.39 1.49 -1.25
CA SER A 30 9.56 1.83 -2.65
C SER A 30 10.20 3.21 -2.64
N PRO A 31 11.45 3.35 -3.14
CA PRO A 31 12.09 4.65 -3.12
C PRO A 31 11.20 5.58 -3.94
N CYS A 32 10.75 6.67 -3.32
CA CYS A 32 10.04 7.70 -4.05
C CYS A 32 10.90 8.13 -5.25
N GLY A 33 10.34 8.12 -6.46
CA GLY A 33 11.11 8.40 -7.65
C GLY A 33 10.27 8.47 -8.91
N ASP A 34 10.95 8.45 -10.05
CA ASP A 34 10.34 8.41 -11.36
C ASP A 34 9.88 6.98 -11.68
N PHE A 35 8.66 6.64 -11.24
CA PHE A 35 8.12 5.31 -11.43
C PHE A 35 8.06 4.89 -12.90
N LEU A 36 7.69 5.80 -13.81
CA LEU A 36 7.60 5.46 -15.23
C LEU A 36 8.96 5.12 -15.83
N ALA A 37 10.02 5.80 -15.38
CA ALA A 37 11.39 5.46 -15.77
C ALA A 37 11.85 4.14 -15.14
N MET A 38 11.57 3.92 -13.86
CA MET A 38 11.95 2.69 -13.13
C MET A 38 11.32 1.43 -13.74
N PHE A 39 10.09 1.53 -14.23
CA PHE A 39 9.39 0.43 -14.88
C PHE A 39 9.55 0.42 -16.41
N ASN A 40 10.47 1.22 -16.97
CA ASN A 40 10.90 1.20 -18.38
C ASN A 40 9.84 1.59 -19.43
N HIS A 41 8.78 2.30 -19.03
CA HIS A 41 7.67 2.68 -19.91
C HIS A 41 7.42 4.20 -19.90
N LYS A 42 8.47 5.02 -19.83
CA LYS A 42 8.30 6.49 -19.77
C LYS A 42 8.27 7.14 -21.16
N PRO A 43 7.14 7.71 -21.60
CA PRO A 43 7.10 8.54 -22.79
C PRO A 43 8.00 9.77 -22.63
N LYS A 44 8.74 10.13 -23.70
CA LYS A 44 9.63 11.32 -23.70
C LYS A 44 8.89 12.63 -23.40
N ALA A 45 7.60 12.69 -23.72
CA ALA A 45 6.73 13.84 -23.49
C ALA A 45 6.46 14.11 -22.00
N LEU A 46 6.61 13.11 -21.12
CA LEU A 46 6.39 13.26 -19.69
C LEU A 46 7.68 13.67 -18.99
N VAL A 47 7.67 14.85 -18.39
CA VAL A 47 8.78 15.38 -17.59
C VAL A 47 8.48 15.12 -16.12
N PHE A 48 9.32 14.33 -15.46
CA PHE A 48 9.19 14.07 -14.03
C PHE A 48 9.43 15.37 -13.26
N GLN A 49 8.56 15.69 -12.29
CA GLN A 49 8.64 16.91 -11.50
C GLN A 49 9.11 16.62 -10.07
N SER A 50 8.42 15.71 -9.38
CA SER A 50 8.67 15.41 -7.99
C SER A 50 8.11 14.04 -7.63
N CYS A 51 8.57 13.50 -6.49
CA CYS A 51 7.90 12.42 -5.81
C CYS A 51 7.81 12.75 -4.32
N GLU A 52 6.64 12.53 -3.73
CA GLU A 52 6.40 12.69 -2.30
C GLU A 52 5.76 11.44 -1.70
N VAL A 53 6.13 11.08 -0.47
CA VAL A 53 5.43 10.05 0.31
C VAL A 53 4.38 10.75 1.16
N LYS A 54 3.10 10.50 0.88
CA LYS A 54 2.02 10.97 1.75
C LYS A 54 1.76 9.96 2.83
N TYR A 55 1.46 10.47 4.02
CA TYR A 55 0.95 9.68 5.12
C TYR A 55 -0.56 9.84 5.14
N ASP A 56 -1.27 8.77 4.82
CA ASP A 56 -2.68 8.67 5.18
C ASP A 56 -2.82 7.74 6.41
N ARG A 57 -4.02 7.69 7.01
CA ARG A 57 -4.23 6.91 8.24
C ARG A 57 -4.19 5.39 8.04
N GLN A 58 -4.06 4.91 6.80
CA GLN A 58 -4.12 3.52 6.39
C GLN A 58 -2.85 3.07 5.63
N ALA A 59 -2.19 3.97 4.91
CA ALA A 59 -1.06 3.68 4.03
C ALA A 59 -0.06 4.85 3.96
N LYS A 60 1.08 4.56 3.32
CA LYS A 60 2.12 5.54 3.01
C LYS A 60 2.36 5.60 1.49
N PRO A 61 1.37 6.03 0.68
CA PRO A 61 1.52 6.05 -0.76
C PRO A 61 2.64 6.99 -1.18
N ALA A 62 3.48 6.54 -2.12
CA ALA A 62 4.42 7.39 -2.82
C ALA A 62 3.74 7.92 -4.10
N ILE A 63 3.76 9.23 -4.29
CA ILE A 63 3.07 9.94 -5.37
C ILE A 63 4.12 10.64 -6.22
N ALA A 64 4.26 10.22 -7.48
CA ALA A 64 5.08 10.89 -8.47
C ALA A 64 4.24 11.86 -9.31
N SER A 65 4.73 13.08 -9.48
CA SER A 65 4.11 14.11 -10.31
C SER A 65 4.89 14.31 -11.60
N TYR A 66 4.17 14.46 -12.70
CA TYR A 66 4.72 14.65 -14.04
C TYR A 66 4.08 15.87 -14.71
N LYS A 67 4.82 16.46 -15.65
CA LYS A 67 4.35 17.55 -16.50
C LYS A 67 4.40 17.09 -17.96
N VAL A 68 3.41 17.50 -18.74
CA VAL A 68 3.33 17.27 -20.18
C VAL A 68 2.98 18.59 -20.87
N SER A 69 3.44 18.78 -22.11
CA SER A 69 3.00 19.92 -22.91
C SER A 69 1.54 19.73 -23.35
N GLY A 70 0.80 20.84 -23.50
CA GLY A 70 -0.59 20.76 -23.98
C GLY A 70 -0.73 20.08 -25.34
N GLU A 71 0.24 20.30 -26.24
CA GLU A 71 0.28 19.66 -27.57
C GLU A 71 0.30 18.12 -27.51
N GLN A 72 0.96 17.57 -26.49
CA GLN A 72 1.12 16.13 -26.32
C GLN A 72 0.12 15.52 -25.32
N ALA A 73 -0.71 16.36 -24.66
CA ALA A 73 -1.57 15.93 -23.56
C ALA A 73 -2.53 14.81 -23.99
N ALA A 74 -3.26 14.97 -25.11
CA ALA A 74 -4.24 13.99 -25.56
C ALA A 74 -3.61 12.61 -25.85
N VAL A 75 -2.41 12.59 -26.46
CA VAL A 75 -1.69 11.33 -26.74
C VAL A 75 -1.22 10.67 -25.44
N ILE A 76 -0.78 11.46 -24.47
CA ILE A 76 -0.31 10.95 -23.18
C ILE A 76 -1.46 10.50 -22.29
N GLU A 77 -2.62 11.15 -22.33
CA GLU A 77 -3.83 10.69 -21.65
C GLU A 77 -4.25 9.31 -22.15
N GLN A 78 -4.20 9.06 -23.46
CA GLN A 78 -4.48 7.75 -24.04
C GLN A 78 -3.46 6.68 -23.62
N PHE A 79 -2.21 7.05 -23.37
CA PHE A 79 -1.19 6.12 -22.89
C PHE A 79 -1.41 5.73 -21.41
N LEU A 80 -1.95 6.64 -20.60
CA LEU A 80 -2.10 6.45 -19.15
C LEU A 80 -3.44 5.83 -18.73
N THR A 81 -4.39 5.68 -19.66
CA THR A 81 -5.75 5.15 -19.41
C THR A 81 -5.88 3.73 -19.92
#